data_AF-F5Z5L3-F1
#
_entry.id   AF-F5Z5L3-F1
#
_cell.length_a   1.000
_cell.length_b   1.000
_cell.length_c   1.000
_cell.angle_alpha   90.00
_cell.angle_beta   90.00
_cell.angle_gamma   90.00
#
_symmetry.space_group_name_H-M   'P 1'
#
loop_
_entity.id
_entity.type
_entity.pdbx_description
1 polymer ?
#
loop_
_entity_poly.entity_id
_entity_poly.type
_entity_poly.pdbx_seq_one_letter_code
_entity_poly.pdbx_strand_id
1 'polypeptide(L)' 'MSELKTKLWEMGVTTEDLDSIVEEGASRLVSRVNNEGMAEQLRFLEEQVCMSENDILAAVQSDIDNI' A
#
# COMPACT_ATOMS: atom_id res chain seq x y z
N MET A 1 2.94 -18.79 -17.71
CA MET A 1 2.92 -18.65 -16.24
C MET A 1 4.35 -18.32 -15.81
N SER A 2 4.58 -17.39 -14.87
CA SER A 2 5.95 -17.04 -14.45
C SER A 2 6.58 -18.18 -13.65
N GLU A 3 7.91 -18.31 -13.66
CA GLU A 3 8.63 -19.35 -12.88
C GLU A 3 8.29 -19.30 -11.39
N LEU A 4 8.13 -18.09 -10.82
CA LEU A 4 7.72 -17.90 -9.44
C LEU A 4 6.29 -18.44 -9.20
N LYS A 5 5.35 -18.12 -10.09
CA LYS A 5 3.96 -18.58 -9.96
C LYS A 5 3.85 -20.10 -10.05
N THR A 6 4.67 -20.75 -10.88
CA THR A 6 4.76 -22.21 -10.95
C THR A 6 5.27 -22.81 -9.64
N LYS A 7 6.35 -22.26 -9.06
CA LYS A 7 6.89 -22.75 -7.78
C LYS A 7 5.90 -22.60 -6.63
N LEU A 8 5.22 -21.44 -6.53
CA LEU A 8 4.21 -21.21 -5.50
C LEU A 8 3.03 -22.18 -5.64
N TRP A 9 2.61 -22.45 -6.88
CA TRP A 9 1.58 -23.45 -7.16
C TRP A 9 2.01 -24.87 -6.75
N GLU A 10 3.23 -25.28 -7.09
CA GLU A 10 3.79 -26.59 -6.70
C GLU A 10 3.95 -26.73 -5.17
N MET A 11 4.15 -25.63 -4.46
CA MET A 11 4.20 -25.58 -3.00
C MET A 11 2.79 -25.59 -2.34
N GLY A 12 1.72 -25.57 -3.13
CA GLY A 12 0.34 -25.51 -2.62
C GLY A 12 -0.05 -24.16 -2.01
N VAL A 13 0.70 -23.09 -2.33
CA VAL A 13 0.46 -21.74 -1.80
C VAL A 13 -0.84 -21.18 -2.39
N THR A 14 -1.68 -20.66 -1.52
CA THR A 14 -2.95 -20.02 -1.86
C THR A 14 -2.81 -18.50 -1.89
N THR A 15 -3.86 -17.81 -2.32
CA THR A 15 -3.92 -16.35 -2.26
C THR A 15 -3.90 -15.83 -0.83
N GLU A 16 -4.49 -16.57 0.12
CA GLU A 16 -4.51 -16.20 1.54
C GLU A 16 -3.11 -16.24 2.16
N ASP A 17 -2.28 -17.22 1.76
CA ASP A 17 -0.89 -17.29 2.21
C ASP A 17 -0.06 -16.08 1.72
N LEU A 18 -0.36 -15.60 0.51
CA LEU A 18 0.30 -14.42 -0.04
C LEU A 18 -0.22 -13.12 0.58
N ASP A 19 -1.46 -13.09 1.06
CA ASP A 19 -2.09 -11.90 1.63
C ASP A 19 -1.27 -11.36 2.80
N SER A 20 -0.88 -12.25 3.73
CA SER A 20 -0.03 -11.89 4.88
C SER A 20 1.32 -11.28 4.47
N ILE A 21 1.92 -11.77 3.38
CA ILE A 21 3.20 -11.29 2.85
C ILE A 21 3.01 -9.93 2.17
N VAL A 22 1.88 -9.75 1.47
CA VAL A 22 1.50 -8.49 0.83
C VAL A 22 1.24 -7.41 1.88
N GLU A 23 0.50 -7.73 2.94
CA GLU A 23 0.26 -6.81 4.06
C GLU A 23 1.57 -6.37 4.72
N GLU A 24 2.48 -7.31 5.00
CA GLU A 24 3.80 -6.98 5.57
C GLU A 24 4.61 -6.09 4.62
N GLY A 25 4.59 -6.40 3.32
CA GLY A 25 5.23 -5.59 2.29
C GLY A 25 4.68 -4.17 2.22
N ALA A 26 3.35 -4.02 2.27
CA ALA A 26 2.66 -2.75 2.27
C ALA A 26 3.00 -1.92 3.53
N SER A 27 3.03 -2.56 4.71
CA SER A 27 3.41 -1.90 5.97
C SER A 27 4.82 -1.31 5.92
N ARG A 28 5.78 -2.07 5.39
CA ARG A 28 7.17 -1.59 5.21
C ARG A 28 7.25 -0.43 4.21
N LEU A 29 6.48 -0.49 3.12
CA LEU A 29 6.41 0.58 2.13
C LEU A 29 5.86 1.87 2.74
N VAL A 30 4.75 1.78 3.47
CA VAL A 30 4.12 2.92 4.18
C VAL A 30 5.07 3.50 5.22
N SER A 31 5.74 2.67 6.01
CA SER A 31 6.72 3.12 7.00
C SER A 31 7.87 3.89 6.34
N ARG A 32 8.37 3.45 5.19
CA ARG A 32 9.39 4.18 4.44
C ARG A 32 8.88 5.55 3.99
N VAL A 33 7.74 5.59 3.30
CA VAL A 33 7.13 6.82 2.77
C VAL A 33 6.88 7.85 3.90
N ASN A 34 6.38 7.40 5.04
CA ASN A 34 6.09 8.28 6.18
C ASN A 34 7.34 8.92 6.81
N ASN A 35 8.52 8.32 6.64
CA ASN A 35 9.78 8.85 7.16
C ASN A 35 10.50 9.78 6.17
N GLU A 36 10.04 9.88 4.91
CA GLU A 36 10.67 10.70 3.86
C GLU A 36 10.03 12.10 3.75
N GLY A 37 8.92 12.35 4.44
CA GLY A 37 8.27 13.66 4.56
C GLY A 37 7.10 13.87 3.61
N MET A 38 6.44 15.03 3.75
CA MET A 38 5.13 15.31 3.13
C MET A 38 5.13 15.21 1.60
N ALA A 39 6.18 15.69 0.92
CA ALA A 39 6.25 15.64 -0.54
C ALA A 39 6.22 14.19 -1.06
N GLU A 40 6.90 13.28 -0.38
CA GLU A 40 6.91 11.86 -0.75
C GLU A 40 5.60 11.17 -0.39
N GLN A 41 4.98 11.56 0.73
CA GLN A 41 3.64 11.08 1.11
C GLN A 41 2.59 11.45 0.06
N LEU A 42 2.58 12.70 -0.41
CA LEU A 42 1.67 13.15 -1.45
C LEU A 42 1.90 12.40 -2.76
N ARG A 43 3.17 12.29 -3.19
CA ARG A 43 3.53 11.53 -4.40
C ARG A 43 3.06 10.07 -4.32
N PHE A 44 3.20 9.43 -3.16
CA PHE A 44 2.71 8.06 -2.95
C PHE A 44 1.19 7.97 -3.09
N LEU A 45 0.44 8.88 -2.47
CA LEU A 45 -1.03 8.90 -2.54
C LEU A 45 -1.52 9.14 -3.98
N GLU A 46 -0.89 10.05 -4.71
CA GLU A 46 -1.28 10.40 -6.08
C GLU A 46 -0.86 9.32 -7.10
N GLU A 47 0.40 8.87 -7.06
CA GLU A 47 0.96 8.01 -8.11
C GLU A 47 0.75 6.52 -7.86
N GLN A 48 0.79 6.06 -6.60
CA GLN A 48 0.76 4.64 -6.26
C GLN A 48 -0.61 4.18 -5.73
N VAL A 49 -1.28 5.04 -4.95
CA VAL A 49 -2.64 4.78 -4.45
C VAL A 49 -3.71 5.33 -5.42
N CYS A 50 -3.30 6.18 -6.36
CA CYS A 50 -4.18 6.79 -7.36
C CYS A 50 -5.33 7.59 -6.75
N MET A 51 -5.08 8.27 -5.61
CA MET A 51 -6.04 9.17 -5.00
C MET A 51 -6.07 10.51 -5.75
N SER A 52 -7.27 11.07 -5.92
CA SER A 52 -7.39 12.44 -6.43
C SER A 52 -7.08 13.45 -5.32
N GLU A 53 -6.72 14.67 -5.71
CA GLU A 53 -6.53 15.79 -4.76
C GLU A 53 -7.75 15.96 -3.85
N ASN A 54 -8.96 15.87 -4.41
CA ASN A 54 -10.20 15.98 -3.63
C ASN A 54 -10.36 14.85 -2.60
N ASP A 55 -9.97 13.62 -2.94
CA ASP A 55 -10.04 12.48 -2.01
C ASP A 55 -9.02 12.65 -0.87
N ILE A 56 -7.82 13.14 -1.19
CA ILE A 56 -6.78 13.43 -0.19
C ILE A 56 -7.27 14.53 0.77
N LEU A 57 -7.81 15.63 0.24
CA LEU A 57 -8.36 16.73 1.04
C LEU A 57 -9.53 16.27 1.91
N ALA A 58 -10.44 15.45 1.38
CA ALA A 58 -11.56 14.92 2.13
C ALA A 58 -11.11 14.00 3.28
N ALA A 59 -10.12 13.13 3.03
CA ALA A 59 -9.54 12.27 4.06
C ALA A 59 -8.88 13.08 5.18
N VAL A 60 -8.05 14.07 4.84
CA VAL A 60 -7.40 14.95 5.83
C VAL A 60 -8.42 15.74 6.64
N GLN A 61 -9.47 16.29 6.01
CA GLN A 61 -10.51 17.02 6.72
C GLN A 61 -11.27 16.11 7.70
N SER A 62 -11.59 14.89 7.28
CA SER A 62 -12.23 13.91 8.16
C SER A 62 -11.36 13.58 9.37
N ASP A 63 -10.04 13.47 9.21
CA ASP A 63 -9.13 13.22 10.33
C ASP A 63 -9.05 14.41 11.30
N ILE A 64 -9.07 15.64 10.79
CA ILE A 64 -9.08 16.86 11.62
C ILE A 64 -10.38 16.97 12.43
N ASP A 65 -11.53 16.67 11.83
CA ASP A 65 -12.85 16.77 12.48
C ASP A 65 -13.05 15.70 13.57
N ASN A 66 -12.23 14.64 13.56
CA ASN A 66 -12.25 13.54 14.52
C ASN A 66 -11.27 13.75 15.71
N ILE A 67 -10.58 14.89 15.79
CA ILE A 67 -9.66 15.28 16.88
C ILE A 67 -10.33 16.29 17.82
#